data_AF-A0A8D8XHN6-F1
#
_entry.id   AF-A0A8D8XHN6-F1
#
_cell.length_a   1.000
_cell.length_b   1.000
_cell.length_c   1.000
_cell.angle_alpha   90.00
_cell.angle_beta   90.00
_cell.angle_gamma   90.00
#
_symmetry.space_group_name_H-M   'P 1'
#
loop_
_entity.id
_entity.type
_entity.pdbx_description
1 polymer ?
#
loop_
_entity_poly.entity_id
_entity_poly.type
_entity_poly.pdbx_seq_one_letter_code
_entity_poly.pdbx_strand_id
1 'polypeptide(L)'
;MTFKKNTPGSSPYYSNNYNTDEYDFDEEEDLLDETDEDTDEASEQEGEEAQTKTDSGQYVEIKEQVYQDQLAQFKKQLQQLRDICHPEYNRRLKKIEINYKDRLRTNALWRDHCIEVVEKEYVGEKRIAVKEFEEKKIELRENLIVDLEEKRKMIEAERHSIELTGDPAESKPIMTRKLRRRPNDPVPAPEKRRKIPPSQLNYALDEKEAENDLKEIARAAVSEVKIEDGKLWYERRWFHRGQSVFVEGKTVGRFAANVSLVSGDAVSVKKTSDGSKFRIFVSQLAKGKFSIKRRAAS
;
A
#
# COMPACT_ATOMS: atom_id res chain seq x y z
N MET A 1 -13.74 7.89 -28.59
CA MET A 1 -13.87 8.48 -27.24
C MET A 1 -14.00 7.34 -26.24
N THR A 2 -12.89 6.93 -25.64
CA THR A 2 -12.83 5.83 -24.67
C THR A 2 -12.49 6.42 -23.30
N PHE A 3 -13.44 6.34 -22.37
CA PHE A 3 -13.27 6.77 -20.98
C PHE A 3 -12.26 5.87 -20.26
N LYS A 4 -11.08 6.41 -19.92
CA LYS A 4 -10.16 5.78 -18.97
C LYS A 4 -10.75 5.96 -17.57
N LYS A 5 -10.99 4.84 -16.88
CA LYS A 5 -11.33 4.83 -15.45
C LYS A 5 -10.03 5.10 -14.67
N ASN A 6 -9.87 6.31 -14.15
CA ASN A 6 -8.82 6.61 -13.19
C ASN A 6 -9.16 5.93 -11.86
N THR A 7 -8.35 4.96 -11.47
CA THR A 7 -8.24 4.47 -10.09
C THR A 7 -7.43 5.49 -9.29
N PRO A 8 -7.94 6.04 -8.17
CA PRO A 8 -7.17 6.97 -7.36
C PRO A 8 -6.03 6.23 -6.66
N GLY A 9 -4.82 6.78 -6.82
CA GLY A 9 -3.60 6.33 -6.16
C GLY A 9 -3.70 6.50 -4.65
N SER A 10 -3.07 5.55 -3.93
CA SER A 10 -2.88 5.61 -2.49
C SER A 10 -2.01 6.83 -2.14
N SER A 11 -2.61 7.84 -1.52
CA SER A 11 -1.89 9.01 -1.00
C SER A 11 -1.06 8.62 0.25
N PRO A 12 0.17 9.16 0.45
CA PRO A 12 1.10 8.70 1.47
C PRO A 12 0.86 9.29 2.88
N TYR A 13 -0.22 10.05 3.08
CA TYR A 13 -0.49 10.74 4.34
C TYR A 13 -1.48 9.99 5.22
N TYR A 14 -1.16 8.74 5.57
CA TYR A 14 -1.77 8.09 6.72
C TYR A 14 -1.04 8.58 7.98
N SER A 15 -1.43 9.74 8.50
CA SER A 15 -1.07 10.15 9.85
C SER A 15 -2.09 9.51 10.79
N ASN A 16 -1.76 8.33 11.32
CA ASN A 16 -2.47 7.71 12.44
C ASN A 16 -2.39 8.67 13.62
N ASN A 17 -3.48 9.40 13.88
CA ASN A 17 -3.68 9.97 15.21
C ASN A 17 -4.16 8.83 16.11
N TYR A 18 -3.20 8.25 16.82
CA TYR A 18 -3.43 7.37 17.95
C TYR A 18 -4.32 8.11 18.95
N ASN A 19 -5.57 7.65 19.10
CA ASN A 19 -6.28 7.88 20.34
C ASN A 19 -5.73 6.83 21.30
N THR A 20 -4.76 7.25 22.11
CA THR A 20 -4.33 6.56 23.32
C THR A 20 -5.50 6.63 24.30
N ASP A 21 -6.47 5.73 24.15
CA ASP A 21 -7.41 5.43 25.22
C ASP A 21 -6.74 4.37 26.08
N GLU A 22 -6.16 4.89 27.16
CA GLU A 22 -5.64 4.22 28.35
C GLU A 22 -6.57 3.07 28.75
N TYR A 23 -6.08 1.84 28.66
CA TYR A 23 -6.78 0.65 29.13
C TYR A 23 -6.67 0.61 30.65
N ASP A 24 -7.73 1.03 31.34
CA ASP A 24 -7.94 0.69 32.74
C ASP A 24 -8.48 -0.74 32.80
N PHE A 25 -7.58 -1.66 33.14
CA PHE A 25 -7.82 -3.10 33.21
C PHE A 25 -7.67 -3.51 34.66
N ASP A 26 -8.75 -3.35 35.44
CA ASP A 26 -8.91 -4.03 36.72
C ASP A 26 -9.12 -5.53 36.45
N GLU A 27 -8.02 -6.26 36.31
CA GLU A 27 -7.98 -7.72 36.33
C GLU A 27 -7.77 -8.14 37.80
N GLU A 28 -8.88 -8.43 38.48
CA GLU A 28 -8.84 -9.17 39.75
C GLU A 28 -8.42 -10.61 39.42
N GLU A 29 -7.12 -10.86 39.55
CA GLU A 29 -6.46 -12.15 39.38
C GLU A 29 -6.67 -12.97 40.66
N ASP A 30 -7.74 -13.77 40.71
CA ASP A 30 -7.93 -14.81 41.74
C ASP A 30 -6.89 -15.93 41.51
N LEU A 31 -5.69 -15.73 42.07
CA LEU A 31 -4.70 -16.76 42.30
C LEU A 31 -5.27 -17.78 43.29
N LEU A 32 -5.78 -18.89 42.77
CA LEU A 32 -5.99 -20.09 43.57
C LEU A 32 -4.64 -20.75 43.84
N ASP A 33 -4.22 -20.59 45.08
CA ASP A 33 -3.08 -21.21 45.76
C ASP A 33 -3.15 -22.74 45.63
N GLU A 34 -2.16 -23.34 44.97
CA GLU A 34 -1.91 -24.78 45.06
C GLU A 34 -1.19 -25.04 46.40
N THR A 35 -1.97 -25.34 47.44
CA THR A 35 -1.42 -25.90 48.68
C THR A 35 -1.26 -27.41 48.54
N ASP A 36 -0.01 -27.79 48.31
CA ASP A 36 0.54 -29.14 48.49
C ASP A 36 0.74 -29.37 50.00
N GLU A 37 -0.17 -30.12 50.64
CA GLU A 37 0.04 -30.65 51.98
C GLU A 37 -0.11 -32.17 51.97
N ASP A 38 1.05 -32.84 51.87
CA ASP A 38 1.25 -34.18 52.40
C ASP A 38 1.02 -34.16 53.92
N THR A 39 0.04 -34.91 54.42
CA THR A 39 -0.01 -35.31 55.83
C THR A 39 -0.61 -36.71 55.93
N ASP A 40 0.27 -37.70 55.95
CA ASP A 40 -0.01 -39.03 56.50
C ASP A 40 -0.25 -38.89 58.01
N GLU A 41 -1.46 -39.14 58.50
CA GLU A 41 -1.61 -39.69 59.85
C GLU A 41 -2.88 -40.55 60.01
N ALA A 42 -2.64 -41.78 60.41
CA ALA A 42 -3.64 -42.79 60.71
C ALA A 42 -4.34 -42.51 62.04
N SER A 43 -5.66 -42.69 62.10
CA SER A 43 -6.33 -43.12 63.33
C SER A 43 -7.64 -43.84 63.03
N GLU A 44 -7.68 -45.12 63.39
CA GLU A 44 -8.90 -45.87 63.60
C GLU A 44 -9.58 -45.34 64.87
N GLN A 45 -10.80 -44.81 64.76
CA GLN A 45 -11.67 -44.69 65.92
C GLN A 45 -13.14 -44.80 65.51
N GLU A 46 -13.68 -46.00 65.69
CA GLU A 46 -15.11 -46.26 65.81
C GLU A 46 -15.72 -45.28 66.83
N GLY A 47 -16.72 -44.48 66.44
CA GLY A 47 -17.44 -43.69 67.44
C GLY A 47 -18.35 -42.53 67.03
N GLU A 48 -18.38 -42.02 65.78
CA GLU A 48 -19.15 -40.79 65.47
C GLU A 48 -19.84 -40.80 64.08
N GLU A 49 -20.55 -41.87 63.70
CA GLU A 49 -21.22 -41.97 62.39
C GLU A 49 -22.60 -41.27 62.28
N ALA A 50 -23.07 -40.57 63.32
CA ALA A 50 -24.39 -39.94 63.33
C ALA A 50 -24.38 -38.45 62.92
N GLN A 51 -23.25 -37.75 63.05
CA GLN A 51 -23.16 -36.29 62.82
C GLN A 51 -22.71 -35.91 61.40
N THR A 52 -21.96 -36.78 60.71
CA THR A 52 -21.39 -36.53 59.37
C THR A 52 -22.38 -36.81 58.22
N LYS A 53 -23.40 -37.64 58.44
CA LYS A 53 -24.50 -37.88 57.47
C LYS A 53 -25.43 -36.69 57.32
N THR A 54 -25.64 -35.91 58.38
CA THR A 54 -26.49 -34.71 58.33
C THR A 54 -25.78 -33.54 57.64
N ASP A 55 -24.46 -33.42 57.82
CA ASP A 55 -23.65 -32.33 57.25
C ASP A 55 -23.39 -32.53 55.74
N SER A 56 -23.13 -33.78 55.31
CA SER A 56 -23.04 -34.15 53.89
C SER A 56 -24.39 -34.03 53.15
N GLY A 57 -25.50 -34.36 53.81
CA GLY A 57 -26.85 -34.15 53.28
C GLY A 57 -27.19 -32.68 53.09
N GLN A 58 -26.88 -31.83 54.08
CA GLN A 58 -27.04 -30.37 53.98
C GLN A 58 -26.18 -29.78 52.86
N TYR A 59 -24.96 -30.26 52.68
CA TYR A 59 -24.09 -29.83 51.59
C TYR A 59 -24.63 -30.18 50.20
N VAL A 60 -25.24 -31.37 50.04
CA VAL A 60 -25.91 -31.75 48.78
C VAL A 60 -27.17 -30.90 48.54
N GLU A 61 -27.93 -30.61 49.60
CA GLU A 61 -29.15 -29.80 49.52
C GLU A 61 -28.85 -28.33 49.17
N ILE A 62 -27.77 -27.77 49.72
CA ILE A 62 -27.26 -26.44 49.35
C ILE A 62 -26.78 -26.43 47.90
N LYS A 63 -26.08 -27.46 47.43
CA LYS A 63 -25.65 -27.56 46.03
C LYS A 63 -26.83 -27.65 45.06
N GLU A 64 -27.84 -28.44 45.40
CA GLU A 64 -29.07 -28.55 44.61
C GLU A 64 -29.81 -27.20 44.57
N GLN A 65 -29.90 -26.50 45.71
CA GLN A 65 -30.51 -25.17 45.77
C GLN A 65 -29.75 -24.16 44.89
N VAL A 66 -28.42 -24.13 44.97
CA VAL A 66 -27.57 -23.28 44.13
C VAL A 66 -27.76 -23.61 42.64
N TYR A 67 -27.88 -24.89 42.30
CA TYR A 67 -28.14 -25.32 40.92
C TYR A 67 -29.50 -24.84 40.41
N GLN A 68 -30.55 -25.01 41.21
CA GLN A 68 -31.89 -24.53 40.85
C GLN A 68 -31.94 -23.00 40.73
N ASP A 69 -31.23 -22.28 41.59
CA ASP A 69 -31.11 -20.82 41.54
C ASP A 69 -30.34 -20.34 40.30
N GLN A 70 -29.22 -21.00 39.95
CA GLN A 70 -28.49 -20.74 38.70
C GLN A 70 -29.35 -21.03 37.47
N LEU A 71 -30.09 -22.15 37.47
CA LEU A 71 -31.00 -22.49 36.38
C LEU A 71 -32.12 -21.46 36.24
N ALA A 72 -32.68 -20.96 37.35
CA ALA A 72 -33.68 -19.90 37.35
C ALA A 72 -33.09 -18.57 36.83
N GLN A 73 -31.86 -18.24 37.20
CA GLN A 73 -31.14 -17.06 36.69
C GLN A 73 -30.93 -17.14 35.17
N PHE A 74 -30.49 -18.28 34.64
CA PHE A 74 -30.33 -18.48 33.20
C PHE A 74 -31.66 -18.43 32.45
N LYS A 75 -32.71 -19.05 32.99
CA LYS A 75 -34.07 -18.95 32.42
C LYS A 75 -34.55 -17.50 32.38
N LYS A 76 -34.29 -16.71 33.42
CA LYS A 76 -34.62 -15.28 33.48
C LYS A 76 -33.83 -14.47 32.44
N GLN A 77 -32.53 -14.71 32.30
CA GLN A 77 -31.71 -14.04 31.27
C GLN A 77 -32.16 -14.39 29.85
N LEU A 78 -32.50 -15.65 29.58
CA LEU A 78 -33.06 -16.08 28.29
C LEU A 78 -34.40 -15.41 28.00
N GLN A 79 -35.27 -15.30 29.00
CA GLN A 79 -36.54 -14.60 28.86
C GLN A 79 -36.31 -13.09 28.61
N GLN A 80 -35.38 -12.46 29.32
CA GLN A 80 -34.99 -11.06 29.08
C GLN A 80 -34.41 -10.84 27.68
N LEU A 81 -33.67 -11.81 27.14
CA LEU A 81 -33.19 -11.76 25.75
C LEU A 81 -34.34 -11.93 24.74
N ARG A 82 -35.28 -12.86 25.01
CA ARG A 82 -36.48 -13.07 24.18
C ARG A 82 -37.39 -11.82 24.15
N ASP A 83 -37.50 -11.14 25.28
CA ASP A 83 -38.26 -9.90 25.42
C ASP A 83 -37.44 -8.65 25.01
N ILE A 84 -36.21 -8.85 24.54
CA ILE A 84 -35.28 -7.79 24.07
C ILE A 84 -35.02 -6.72 25.17
N CYS A 85 -35.16 -7.10 26.43
CA CYS A 85 -34.98 -6.21 27.58
C CYS A 85 -33.67 -6.50 28.35
N HIS A 86 -32.86 -7.45 27.89
CA HIS A 86 -31.58 -7.77 28.54
C HIS A 86 -30.62 -6.55 28.52
N PRO A 87 -30.17 -6.06 29.69
CA PRO A 87 -29.45 -4.79 29.81
C PRO A 87 -28.10 -4.79 29.07
N GLU A 88 -27.32 -5.87 29.19
CA GLU A 88 -26.02 -6.00 28.52
C GLU A 88 -26.14 -6.04 26.99
N TYR A 89 -27.16 -6.72 26.47
CA TYR A 89 -27.44 -6.76 25.03
C TYR A 89 -27.77 -5.35 24.52
N ASN A 90 -28.66 -4.64 25.22
CA ASN A 90 -29.06 -3.28 24.87
C ASN A 90 -27.90 -2.28 24.99
N ARG A 91 -27.01 -2.42 25.97
CA ARG A 91 -25.77 -1.62 26.07
C ARG A 91 -24.87 -1.83 24.85
N ARG A 92 -24.62 -3.09 24.48
CA ARG A 92 -23.81 -3.43 23.29
C ARG A 92 -24.45 -2.92 22.00
N LEU A 93 -25.76 -3.05 21.86
CA LEU A 93 -26.51 -2.56 20.70
C LEU A 93 -26.40 -1.03 20.56
N LYS A 94 -26.57 -0.29 21.66
CA LYS A 94 -26.36 1.17 21.68
C LYS A 94 -24.93 1.56 21.27
N LYS A 95 -23.91 0.84 21.76
CA LYS A 95 -22.51 1.08 21.39
C LYS A 95 -22.28 0.88 19.88
N ILE A 96 -22.84 -0.19 19.31
CA ILE A 96 -22.77 -0.45 17.86
C ILE A 96 -23.50 0.65 17.08
N GLU A 97 -24.66 1.10 17.55
CA GLU A 97 -25.43 2.16 16.88
C GLU A 97 -24.69 3.51 16.87
N ILE A 98 -24.06 3.88 18.00
CA ILE A 98 -23.21 5.08 18.10
C ILE A 98 -22.05 4.96 17.12
N ASN A 99 -21.31 3.84 17.15
CA ASN A 99 -20.19 3.59 16.24
C ASN A 99 -20.61 3.67 14.77
N TYR A 100 -21.80 3.15 14.42
CA TYR A 100 -22.34 3.23 13.07
C TYR A 100 -22.63 4.67 12.66
N LYS A 101 -23.27 5.46 13.53
CA LYS A 101 -23.56 6.87 13.29
C LYS A 101 -22.29 7.70 13.13
N ASP A 102 -21.27 7.45 13.97
CA ASP A 102 -19.99 8.14 13.87
C ASP A 102 -19.27 7.78 12.58
N ARG A 103 -19.25 6.49 12.20
CA ARG A 103 -18.70 6.07 10.90
C ARG A 103 -19.40 6.75 9.72
N LEU A 104 -20.72 6.90 9.76
CA LEU A 104 -21.46 7.62 8.72
C LEU A 104 -21.05 9.10 8.66
N ARG A 105 -20.94 9.77 9.82
CA ARG A 105 -20.49 11.18 9.87
C ARG A 105 -19.07 11.34 9.34
N THR A 106 -18.14 10.50 9.80
CA THR A 106 -16.75 10.53 9.34
C THR A 106 -16.66 10.30 7.84
N ASN A 107 -17.40 9.33 7.30
CA ASN A 107 -17.44 9.08 5.85
C ASN A 107 -18.02 10.26 5.06
N ALA A 108 -19.06 10.93 5.58
CA ALA A 108 -19.63 12.11 4.95
C ALA A 108 -18.60 13.25 4.87
N LEU A 109 -17.93 13.55 5.99
CA LEU A 109 -16.85 14.54 6.05
C LEU A 109 -15.71 14.19 5.09
N TRP A 110 -15.32 12.91 5.04
CA TRP A 110 -14.26 12.44 4.14
C TRP A 110 -14.62 12.65 2.67
N ARG A 111 -15.85 12.33 2.29
CA ARG A 111 -16.35 12.54 0.94
C ARG A 111 -16.33 14.02 0.58
N ASP A 112 -16.77 14.89 1.48
CA ASP A 112 -16.83 16.34 1.24
C ASP A 112 -15.42 16.92 1.08
N HIS A 113 -14.48 16.51 1.95
CA HIS A 113 -13.06 16.87 1.83
C HIS A 113 -12.45 16.39 0.51
N CYS A 114 -12.72 15.15 0.09
CA CYS A 114 -12.22 14.65 -1.20
C CYS A 114 -12.74 15.47 -2.38
N ILE A 115 -14.01 15.88 -2.35
CA ILE A 115 -14.60 16.74 -3.39
C ILE A 115 -13.87 18.10 -3.41
N GLU A 116 -13.67 18.71 -2.25
CA GLU A 116 -12.99 20.00 -2.14
C GLU A 116 -11.55 19.96 -2.67
N VAL A 117 -10.80 18.90 -2.36
CA VAL A 117 -9.44 18.71 -2.88
C VAL A 117 -9.43 18.63 -4.39
N VAL A 118 -10.31 17.80 -4.98
CA VAL A 118 -10.40 17.64 -6.44
C VAL A 118 -10.81 18.94 -7.12
N GLU A 119 -11.76 19.69 -6.54
CA GLU A 119 -12.16 21.00 -7.06
C GLU A 119 -11.01 22.00 -7.03
N LYS A 120 -10.26 22.04 -5.93
CA LYS A 120 -9.10 22.93 -5.77
C LYS A 120 -8.00 22.59 -6.77
N GLU A 121 -7.70 21.32 -6.96
CA GLU A 121 -6.74 20.84 -7.98
C GLU A 121 -7.20 21.22 -9.38
N TYR A 122 -8.47 20.96 -9.73
CA TYR A 122 -9.03 21.31 -11.04
C TYR A 122 -8.92 22.82 -11.33
N VAL A 123 -9.27 23.67 -10.37
CA VAL A 123 -9.15 25.13 -10.51
C VAL A 123 -7.68 25.57 -10.57
N GLY A 124 -6.79 24.91 -9.84
CA GLY A 124 -5.34 25.11 -9.91
C GLY A 124 -4.81 24.82 -11.31
N GLU A 125 -5.09 23.63 -11.82
CA GLU A 125 -4.65 23.15 -13.12
C GLU A 125 -5.14 24.06 -14.25
N LYS A 126 -6.42 24.46 -14.20
CA LYS A 126 -6.99 25.39 -15.19
C LYS A 126 -6.25 26.73 -15.21
N ARG A 127 -5.84 27.25 -14.04
CA ARG A 127 -5.06 28.50 -13.95
C ARG A 127 -3.65 28.31 -14.51
N ILE A 128 -2.99 27.20 -14.20
CA ILE A 128 -1.66 26.87 -14.70
C ILE A 128 -1.70 26.76 -16.23
N ALA A 129 -2.66 26.03 -16.79
CA ALA A 129 -2.80 25.87 -18.24
C ALA A 129 -3.02 27.20 -18.98
N VAL A 130 -3.81 28.11 -18.41
CA VAL A 130 -3.99 29.46 -18.98
C VAL A 130 -2.68 30.26 -18.93
N LYS A 131 -1.99 30.24 -17.80
CA LYS A 131 -0.71 30.94 -17.64
C LYS A 131 0.35 30.42 -18.61
N GLU A 132 0.48 29.10 -18.73
CA GLU A 132 1.43 28.45 -19.63
C GLU A 132 1.14 28.79 -21.09
N PHE A 133 -0.14 28.83 -21.48
CA PHE A 133 -0.54 29.26 -22.82
C PHE A 133 -0.14 30.70 -23.11
N GLU A 134 -0.35 31.61 -22.17
CA GLU A 134 0.05 33.02 -22.30
C GLU A 134 1.58 33.17 -22.38
N GLU A 135 2.33 32.43 -21.56
CA GLU A 135 3.80 32.40 -21.57
C GLU A 135 4.33 31.90 -22.91
N LYS A 136 3.85 30.76 -23.42
CA LYS A 136 4.24 30.23 -24.74
C LYS A 136 3.93 31.19 -25.89
N LYS A 137 2.83 31.93 -25.77
CA LYS A 137 2.44 32.96 -26.75
C LYS A 137 3.40 34.16 -26.73
N ILE A 138 3.93 34.51 -25.57
CA ILE A 138 4.97 35.55 -25.44
C ILE A 138 6.29 35.02 -25.99
N GLU A 139 6.72 33.84 -25.56
CA GLU A 139 7.94 33.17 -26.00
C GLU A 139 8.02 33.06 -27.53
N LEU A 140 6.92 32.66 -28.20
CA LEU A 140 6.90 32.55 -29.66
C LEU A 140 7.10 33.90 -30.35
N ARG A 141 6.59 34.98 -29.77
CA ARG A 141 6.76 36.34 -30.32
C ARG A 141 8.18 36.83 -30.10
N GLU A 142 8.75 36.58 -28.93
CA GLU A 142 10.14 36.93 -28.62
C GLU A 142 11.11 36.18 -29.53
N ASN A 143 10.91 34.86 -29.72
CA ASN A 143 11.69 34.06 -30.66
C ASN A 143 11.60 34.60 -32.09
N LEU A 144 10.41 35.02 -32.54
CA LEU A 144 10.26 35.63 -33.87
C LEU A 144 11.01 36.96 -33.99
N ILE A 145 11.03 37.78 -32.93
CA ILE A 145 11.81 39.03 -32.91
C ILE A 145 13.30 38.72 -33.03
N VAL A 146 13.80 37.79 -32.21
CA VAL A 146 15.21 37.35 -32.24
C VAL A 146 15.60 36.85 -33.64
N ASP A 147 14.78 35.98 -34.26
CA ASP A 147 15.03 35.47 -35.61
C ASP A 147 15.11 36.58 -36.67
N LEU A 148 14.27 37.62 -36.53
CA LEU A 148 14.26 38.75 -37.46
C LEU A 148 15.47 39.67 -37.23
N GLU A 149 15.87 39.88 -35.98
CA GLU A 149 17.07 40.63 -35.63
C GLU A 149 18.35 39.93 -36.09
N GLU A 150 18.43 38.60 -35.95
CA GLU A 150 19.55 37.79 -36.48
C GLU A 150 19.62 37.85 -38.00
N LYS A 151 18.48 37.71 -38.70
CA LYS A 151 18.42 37.87 -40.16
C LYS A 151 18.86 39.25 -40.60
N ARG A 152 18.41 40.30 -39.90
CA ARG A 152 18.85 41.68 -40.17
C ARG A 152 20.37 41.80 -39.99
N LYS A 153 20.93 41.31 -38.89
CA LYS A 153 22.37 41.32 -38.63
C LYS A 153 23.16 40.54 -39.68
N MET A 154 22.64 39.40 -40.14
CA MET A 154 23.24 38.60 -41.19
C MET A 154 23.28 39.35 -42.52
N ILE A 155 22.18 40.01 -42.90
CA ILE A 155 22.12 40.86 -44.11
C ILE A 155 23.08 42.05 -43.98
N GLU A 156 23.14 42.70 -42.82
CA GLU A 156 24.08 43.80 -42.57
C GLU A 156 25.54 43.34 -42.67
N ALA A 157 25.85 42.14 -42.16
CA ALA A 157 27.17 41.53 -42.27
C ALA A 157 27.53 41.14 -43.72
N GLU A 158 26.59 40.53 -44.45
CA GLU A 158 26.77 40.21 -45.88
C GLU A 158 26.96 41.48 -46.71
N ARG A 159 26.16 42.53 -46.46
CA ARG A 159 26.31 43.83 -47.10
C ARG A 159 27.69 44.44 -46.82
N HIS A 160 28.12 44.46 -45.56
CA HIS A 160 29.45 44.96 -45.19
C HIS A 160 30.56 44.16 -45.87
N SER A 161 30.41 42.83 -45.93
CA SER A 161 31.33 41.96 -46.68
C SER A 161 31.38 42.30 -48.17
N ILE A 162 30.23 42.57 -48.80
CA ILE A 162 30.16 42.98 -50.21
C ILE A 162 30.81 44.36 -50.41
N GLU A 163 30.55 45.33 -49.53
CA GLU A 163 31.18 46.65 -49.60
C GLU A 163 32.72 46.58 -49.49
N LEU A 164 33.23 45.67 -48.65
CA LEU A 164 34.68 45.49 -48.49
C LEU A 164 35.33 44.70 -49.63
N THR A 165 34.59 43.79 -50.27
CA THR A 165 35.12 42.87 -51.29
C THR A 165 34.82 43.33 -52.73
N GLY A 166 33.86 44.25 -52.90
CA GLY A 166 33.78 45.18 -54.02
C GLY A 166 33.71 44.60 -55.44
N ASP A 167 32.88 43.58 -55.72
CA ASP A 167 32.30 43.33 -57.07
C ASP A 167 31.24 42.20 -57.05
N PRO A 168 29.93 42.47 -57.33
CA PRO A 168 28.92 41.42 -57.45
C PRO A 168 28.85 40.77 -58.85
N ALA A 169 29.55 41.31 -59.86
CA ALA A 169 29.49 40.81 -61.24
C ALA A 169 30.66 39.87 -61.61
N GLU A 170 31.79 39.97 -60.91
CA GLU A 170 32.95 39.08 -61.08
C GLU A 170 33.28 38.23 -59.84
N SER A 171 32.29 37.57 -59.23
CA SER A 171 32.61 36.50 -58.28
C SER A 171 33.17 35.28 -59.05
N LYS A 172 34.38 35.42 -59.62
CA LYS A 172 35.21 34.29 -59.99
C LYS A 172 35.30 33.43 -58.73
N PRO A 173 34.99 32.11 -58.81
CA PRO A 173 35.13 31.25 -57.65
C PRO A 173 36.51 31.49 -57.06
N ILE A 174 36.59 31.82 -55.76
CA ILE A 174 37.85 32.10 -55.07
C ILE A 174 38.84 31.04 -55.51
N MET A 175 39.83 31.46 -56.31
CA MET A 175 40.80 30.54 -56.85
C MET A 175 41.75 30.20 -55.72
N THR A 176 41.34 29.21 -54.93
CA THR A 176 42.17 28.65 -53.87
C THR A 176 43.38 28.03 -54.56
N ARG A 177 44.53 28.71 -54.50
CA ARG A 177 45.82 28.07 -54.79
C ARG A 177 45.91 26.86 -53.88
N LYS A 178 45.72 25.66 -54.44
CA LYS A 178 45.85 24.39 -53.73
C LYS A 178 47.27 24.34 -53.19
N LEU A 179 47.44 24.58 -51.89
CA LEU A 179 48.71 24.30 -51.23
C LEU A 179 48.95 22.80 -51.38
N ARG A 180 50.08 22.41 -51.97
CA ARG A 180 50.45 21.00 -52.10
C ARG A 180 50.53 20.41 -50.69
N ARG A 181 49.70 19.42 -50.41
CA ARG A 181 49.63 18.74 -49.11
C ARG A 181 50.96 18.06 -48.83
N ARG A 182 51.39 18.09 -47.57
CA ARG A 182 52.48 17.20 -47.11
C ARG A 182 51.94 15.77 -47.07
N PRO A 183 52.74 14.75 -47.45
CA PRO A 183 52.27 13.36 -47.55
C PRO A 183 51.61 12.77 -46.29
N ASN A 184 51.81 13.38 -45.12
CA ASN A 184 51.34 12.87 -43.84
C ASN A 184 50.18 13.68 -43.22
N ASP A 185 49.54 14.57 -43.98
CA ASP A 185 48.48 15.45 -43.46
C ASP A 185 47.09 14.83 -43.74
N PRO A 186 46.31 14.42 -42.72
CA PRO A 186 45.08 13.67 -42.92
C PRO A 186 44.04 14.47 -43.72
N VAL A 187 43.23 13.76 -44.50
CA VAL A 187 42.19 14.35 -45.34
C VAL A 187 41.09 14.93 -44.44
N PRO A 188 40.66 16.19 -44.62
CA PRO A 188 39.53 16.76 -43.90
C PRO A 188 38.28 15.95 -44.26
N ALA A 189 37.70 15.30 -43.26
CA ALA A 189 36.46 14.56 -43.44
C ALA A 189 35.33 15.53 -43.83
N PRO A 190 34.38 15.09 -44.68
CA PRO A 190 33.24 15.91 -45.05
C PRO A 190 32.38 16.18 -43.80
N GLU A 191 32.45 17.41 -43.30
CA GLU A 191 31.58 17.90 -42.24
C GLU A 191 30.16 18.01 -42.77
N LYS A 192 29.33 17.02 -42.44
CA LYS A 192 27.89 17.07 -42.66
C LYS A 192 27.33 18.18 -41.76
N ARG A 193 27.19 19.40 -42.30
CA ARG A 193 26.42 20.48 -41.68
C ARG A 193 25.05 19.92 -41.29
N ARG A 194 24.88 19.67 -39.99
CA ARG A 194 23.63 19.17 -39.43
C ARG A 194 22.66 20.35 -39.44
N LYS A 195 21.73 20.36 -40.41
CA LYS A 195 20.62 21.31 -40.40
C LYS A 195 19.85 21.11 -39.09
N ILE A 196 19.62 22.18 -38.35
CA ILE A 196 18.75 22.18 -37.17
C ILE A 196 17.34 21.91 -37.70
N PRO A 197 16.65 20.84 -37.27
CA PRO A 197 15.33 20.54 -37.76
C PRO A 197 14.33 21.61 -37.29
N PRO A 198 13.28 21.92 -38.08
CA PRO A 198 12.20 22.77 -37.60
C PRO A 198 11.59 22.15 -36.34
N SER A 199 11.16 23.00 -35.40
CA SER A 199 10.50 22.64 -34.16
C SER A 199 9.22 21.85 -34.42
N GLN A 200 9.35 20.54 -34.60
CA GLN A 200 8.24 19.60 -34.62
C GLN A 200 7.85 19.34 -33.17
N LEU A 201 6.62 19.73 -32.82
CA LEU A 201 5.97 19.30 -31.59
C LEU A 201 5.96 17.77 -31.56
N ASN A 202 6.78 17.20 -30.68
CA ASN A 202 6.88 15.77 -30.50
C ASN A 202 5.82 15.37 -29.46
N TYR A 203 4.81 14.63 -29.90
CA TYR A 203 3.74 14.13 -29.03
C TYR A 203 4.15 12.86 -28.26
N ALA A 204 5.36 12.34 -28.54
CA ALA A 204 5.94 11.25 -27.78
C ALA A 204 6.40 11.78 -26.42
N LEU A 205 6.04 11.08 -25.36
CA LEU A 205 6.57 11.31 -24.03
C LEU A 205 8.10 11.13 -24.06
N ASP A 206 8.79 11.89 -23.22
CA ASP A 206 10.22 11.72 -23.05
C ASP A 206 10.50 10.31 -22.51
N GLU A 207 11.52 9.62 -23.04
CA GLU A 207 11.87 8.27 -22.63
C GLU A 207 12.08 8.17 -21.11
N LYS A 208 12.58 9.24 -20.49
CA LYS A 208 12.75 9.33 -19.03
C LYS A 208 11.43 9.33 -18.26
N GLU A 209 10.39 9.98 -18.80
CA GLU A 209 9.06 9.98 -18.18
C GLU A 209 8.43 8.60 -18.32
N ALA A 210 8.52 7.99 -19.51
CA ALA A 210 8.03 6.64 -19.73
C ALA A 210 8.75 5.61 -18.83
N GLU A 211 10.07 5.72 -18.66
CA GLU A 211 10.85 4.88 -17.75
C GLU A 211 10.45 5.09 -16.28
N ASN A 212 10.17 6.33 -15.87
CA ASN A 212 9.73 6.63 -14.52
C ASN A 212 8.34 6.04 -14.23
N ASP A 213 7.40 6.20 -15.15
CA ASP A 213 6.07 5.59 -15.07
C ASP A 213 6.17 4.06 -15.01
N LEU A 214 7.03 3.45 -15.83
CA LEU A 214 7.28 2.01 -15.77
C LEU A 214 7.83 1.57 -14.40
N LYS A 215 8.69 2.39 -13.80
CA LYS A 215 9.25 2.13 -12.47
C LYS A 215 8.20 2.26 -11.37
N GLU A 216 7.28 3.22 -11.50
CA GLU A 216 6.15 3.37 -10.59
C GLU A 216 5.14 2.22 -10.72
N ILE A 217 4.82 1.81 -11.95
CA ILE A 217 3.99 0.63 -12.22
C ILE A 217 4.64 -0.63 -11.65
N ALA A 218 5.96 -0.80 -11.85
CA ALA A 218 6.69 -1.94 -11.29
C ALA A 218 6.70 -1.91 -9.76
N ARG A 219 6.85 -0.75 -9.14
CA ARG A 219 6.73 -0.61 -7.67
C ARG A 219 5.33 -0.95 -7.19
N ALA A 220 4.29 -0.43 -7.84
CA ALA A 220 2.90 -0.72 -7.49
C ALA A 220 2.56 -2.22 -7.64
N ALA A 221 3.09 -2.88 -8.67
CA ALA A 221 2.95 -4.33 -8.85
C ALA A 221 3.68 -5.14 -7.75
N VAL A 222 4.81 -4.64 -7.25
CA VAL A 222 5.57 -5.25 -6.14
C VAL A 222 4.89 -4.98 -4.78
N SER A 223 4.16 -3.87 -4.65
CA SER A 223 3.38 -3.49 -3.46
C SER A 223 2.13 -4.35 -3.21
N GLU A 224 1.81 -5.33 -4.06
CA GLU A 224 0.71 -6.27 -3.81
C GLU A 224 0.98 -7.27 -2.67
N VAL A 225 2.18 -7.26 -2.08
CA VAL A 225 2.54 -8.13 -0.95
C VAL A 225 2.78 -7.31 0.32
N LYS A 226 1.87 -7.40 1.29
CA LYS A 226 2.01 -6.72 2.60
C LYS A 226 1.49 -7.59 3.74
N ILE A 227 1.97 -7.34 4.95
CA ILE A 227 1.50 -8.01 6.16
C ILE A 227 0.87 -6.96 7.08
N GLU A 228 -0.33 -7.24 7.55
CA GLU A 228 -1.13 -6.34 8.39
C GLU A 228 -1.93 -7.19 9.37
N ASP A 229 -1.90 -6.87 10.66
CA ASP A 229 -2.64 -7.58 11.72
C ASP A 229 -2.45 -9.11 11.73
N GLY A 230 -1.22 -9.58 11.49
CA GLY A 230 -0.91 -11.01 11.43
C GLY A 230 -1.55 -11.74 10.24
N LYS A 231 -1.94 -11.02 9.19
CA LYS A 231 -2.45 -11.57 7.93
C LYS A 231 -1.57 -11.13 6.77
N LEU A 232 -1.37 -12.03 5.82
CA LEU A 232 -0.63 -11.74 4.58
C LEU A 232 -1.62 -11.33 3.49
N TRP A 233 -1.44 -10.16 2.91
CA TRP A 233 -2.03 -9.76 1.65
C TRP A 233 -1.09 -10.17 0.51
N TYR A 234 -1.57 -11.02 -0.39
CA TYR A 234 -0.82 -11.49 -1.56
C TYR A 234 -1.80 -11.80 -2.69
N GLU A 235 -1.48 -11.40 -3.92
CA GLU A 235 -2.36 -11.57 -5.11
C GLU A 235 -3.81 -11.15 -4.83
N ARG A 236 -3.97 -9.99 -4.17
CA ARG A 236 -5.27 -9.38 -3.81
C ARG A 236 -6.14 -10.24 -2.87
N ARG A 237 -5.52 -11.10 -2.06
CA ARG A 237 -6.19 -11.99 -1.12
C ARG A 237 -5.51 -11.98 0.24
N TRP A 238 -6.32 -12.03 1.29
CA TRP A 238 -5.85 -12.23 2.65
C TRP A 238 -5.62 -13.71 2.96
N PHE A 239 -4.49 -13.98 3.61
CA PHE A 239 -4.11 -15.27 4.16
C PHE A 239 -3.88 -15.14 5.67
N HIS A 240 -4.39 -16.11 6.44
CA HIS A 240 -4.29 -16.11 7.90
C HIS A 240 -3.75 -17.45 8.42
N ARG A 241 -3.34 -17.48 9.69
CA ARG A 241 -2.93 -18.70 10.39
C ARG A 241 -4.00 -19.79 10.30
N GLY A 242 -3.58 -21.04 10.11
CA GLY A 242 -4.43 -22.22 9.96
C GLY A 242 -4.88 -22.50 8.52
N GLN A 243 -4.69 -21.56 7.59
CA GLN A 243 -5.19 -21.72 6.22
C GLN A 243 -4.36 -22.70 5.40
N SER A 244 -5.01 -23.65 4.72
CA SER A 244 -4.35 -24.54 3.76
C SER A 244 -4.05 -23.83 2.45
N VAL A 245 -2.79 -23.92 2.02
CA VAL A 245 -2.23 -23.26 0.85
C VAL A 245 -1.33 -24.20 0.04
N PHE A 246 -1.15 -23.89 -1.24
CA PHE A 246 -0.07 -24.41 -2.05
C PHE A 246 1.02 -23.36 -2.13
N VAL A 247 2.26 -23.78 -1.83
CA VAL A 247 3.45 -22.97 -2.04
C VAL A 247 4.18 -23.53 -3.25
N GLU A 248 4.52 -22.66 -4.19
CA GLU A 248 5.27 -23.01 -5.39
C GLU A 248 6.53 -22.15 -5.44
N GLY A 249 7.69 -22.80 -5.38
CA GLY A 249 8.99 -22.15 -5.45
C GLY A 249 9.74 -22.55 -6.72
N LYS A 250 10.45 -21.60 -7.34
CA LYS A 250 11.25 -21.86 -8.56
C LYS A 250 12.27 -23.00 -8.38
N THR A 251 12.75 -23.23 -7.17
CA THR A 251 13.76 -24.26 -6.83
C THR A 251 13.19 -25.46 -6.09
N VAL A 252 12.07 -25.32 -5.39
CA VAL A 252 11.55 -26.32 -4.43
C VAL A 252 10.31 -27.05 -4.98
N GLY A 253 9.81 -26.65 -6.15
CA GLY A 253 8.59 -27.19 -6.74
C GLY A 253 7.33 -26.74 -5.99
N ARG A 254 6.20 -27.37 -6.31
CA ARG A 254 4.89 -27.10 -5.69
C ARG A 254 4.61 -28.11 -4.57
N PHE A 255 4.29 -27.61 -3.37
CA PHE A 255 3.90 -28.45 -2.24
C PHE A 255 2.71 -27.88 -1.48
N ALA A 256 1.95 -28.76 -0.82
CA ALA A 256 0.86 -28.36 0.06
C ALA A 256 1.37 -28.04 1.47
N ALA A 257 0.87 -26.97 2.06
CA ALA A 257 1.24 -26.55 3.41
C ALA A 257 0.09 -25.79 4.09
N ASN A 258 0.14 -25.66 5.41
CA ASN A 258 -0.78 -24.84 6.19
C ASN A 258 -0.02 -23.63 6.75
N VAL A 259 -0.61 -22.44 6.70
CA VAL A 259 -0.01 -21.23 7.28
C VAL A 259 0.10 -21.38 8.79
N SER A 260 1.31 -21.43 9.32
CA SER A 260 1.55 -21.62 10.76
C SER A 260 1.71 -20.29 11.49
N LEU A 261 2.44 -19.34 10.92
CA LEU A 261 2.71 -18.04 11.54
C LEU A 261 2.89 -16.99 10.46
N VAL A 262 2.35 -15.80 10.69
CA VAL A 262 2.57 -14.62 9.88
C VAL A 262 3.28 -13.61 10.77
N SER A 263 4.58 -13.40 10.53
CA SER A 263 5.42 -12.40 11.20
C SER A 263 5.50 -11.14 10.33
N GLY A 264 5.92 -10.00 10.88
CA GLY A 264 5.93 -8.72 10.14
C GLY A 264 6.69 -8.72 8.80
N ASP A 265 7.71 -9.56 8.64
CA ASP A 265 8.55 -9.64 7.45
C ASP A 265 8.51 -11.00 6.73
N ALA A 266 7.82 -12.00 7.28
CA ALA A 266 7.85 -13.37 6.78
C ALA A 266 6.62 -14.20 7.16
N VAL A 267 6.25 -15.14 6.29
CA VAL A 267 5.22 -16.16 6.55
C VAL A 267 5.87 -17.53 6.69
N SER A 268 5.57 -18.22 7.78
CA SER A 268 5.98 -19.61 8.01
C SER A 268 4.83 -20.55 7.71
N VAL A 269 5.06 -21.47 6.79
CA VAL A 269 4.11 -22.52 6.41
C VAL A 269 4.60 -23.88 6.91
N LYS A 270 3.69 -24.75 7.33
CA LYS A 270 4.00 -26.13 7.74
C LYS A 270 3.56 -27.07 6.61
N LYS A 271 4.51 -27.77 6.00
CA LYS A 271 4.27 -28.67 4.88
C LYS A 271 3.41 -29.86 5.32
N THR A 272 2.41 -30.22 4.53
CA THR A 272 1.44 -31.27 4.90
C THR A 272 2.02 -32.67 4.79
N SER A 273 3.06 -32.88 3.98
CA SER A 273 3.64 -34.22 3.74
C SER A 273 4.55 -34.71 4.88
N ASP A 274 5.38 -33.83 5.43
CA ASP A 274 6.45 -34.18 6.37
C ASP A 274 6.39 -33.35 7.67
N GLY A 275 5.44 -32.41 7.78
CA GLY A 275 5.30 -31.53 8.94
C GLY A 275 6.42 -30.51 9.10
N SER A 276 7.36 -30.42 8.15
CA SER A 276 8.47 -29.47 8.18
C SER A 276 7.97 -28.02 8.08
N LYS A 277 8.66 -27.10 8.76
CA LYS A 277 8.35 -25.66 8.70
C LYS A 277 9.21 -25.01 7.62
N PHE A 278 8.58 -24.23 6.76
CA PHE A 278 9.22 -23.50 5.68
C PHE A 278 8.92 -22.00 5.83
N ARG A 279 9.96 -21.17 5.89
CA ARG A 279 9.85 -19.73 6.10
C ARG A 279 10.04 -18.99 4.78
N ILE A 280 9.09 -18.13 4.44
CA ILE A 280 9.06 -17.35 3.21
C ILE A 280 9.04 -15.88 3.57
N PHE A 281 10.06 -15.13 3.17
CA PHE A 281 10.10 -13.69 3.41
C PHE A 281 9.18 -12.93 2.44
N VAL A 282 8.61 -11.82 2.89
CA VAL A 282 7.79 -10.92 2.06
C VAL A 282 8.56 -10.50 0.80
N SER A 283 9.85 -10.21 0.94
CA SER A 283 10.74 -9.86 -0.18
C SER A 283 10.88 -10.98 -1.22
N GLN A 284 10.73 -12.25 -0.84
CA GLN A 284 10.79 -13.39 -1.74
C GLN A 284 9.47 -13.59 -2.50
N LEU A 285 8.34 -13.32 -1.85
CA LEU A 285 7.02 -13.28 -2.49
C LEU A 285 6.91 -12.11 -3.48
N ALA A 286 7.36 -10.93 -3.07
CA ALA A 286 7.37 -9.71 -3.87
C ALA A 286 8.26 -9.83 -5.12
N LYS A 287 9.36 -10.60 -5.04
CA LYS A 287 10.25 -10.90 -6.18
C LYS A 287 9.79 -12.12 -7.01
N GLY A 288 8.65 -12.74 -6.68
CA GLY A 288 8.14 -13.92 -7.38
C GLY A 288 9.05 -15.16 -7.30
N LYS A 289 9.87 -15.28 -6.24
CA LYS A 289 10.66 -16.51 -5.99
C LYS A 289 9.78 -17.65 -5.48
N PHE A 290 8.76 -17.28 -4.72
CA PHE A 290 7.71 -18.15 -4.22
C PHE A 290 6.34 -17.53 -4.54
N SER A 291 5.34 -18.39 -4.73
CA SER A 291 3.93 -17.99 -4.83
C SER A 291 3.08 -18.82 -3.88
N ILE A 292 2.00 -18.22 -3.36
CA ILE A 292 1.08 -18.84 -2.40
C ILE A 292 -0.34 -18.80 -2.97
N LYS A 293 -0.98 -19.96 -3.08
CA LYS A 293 -2.38 -20.08 -3.56
C LYS A 293 -3.24 -20.82 -2.55
N ARG A 294 -4.51 -20.45 -2.39
CA ARG A 294 -5.43 -21.17 -1.49
C ARG A 294 -5.64 -22.59 -1.99
N ARG A 295 -5.62 -23.56 -1.07
CA ARG A 295 -6.07 -24.93 -1.31
C ARG A 295 -7.49 -25.05 -0.78
N ALA A 296 -8.44 -25.44 -1.64
CA ALA A 296 -9.77 -25.81 -1.17
C ALA A 296 -9.66 -27.07 -0.31
N ALA A 297 -10.33 -27.09 0.84
CA ALA A 297 -10.52 -28.31 1.60
C ALA A 297 -11.52 -29.16 0.81
N SER A 298 -11.05 -30.32 0.34
CA SER A 298 -11.91 -31.41 -0.12
C SER A 298 -12.46 -32.15 1.09
#